data_AF-A0A3S5JE36-F1
#
_entry.id   AF-A0A3S5JE36-F1
#
_cell.length_a   1.000
_cell.length_b   1.000
_cell.length_c   1.000
_cell.angle_alpha   90.00
_cell.angle_beta   90.00
_cell.angle_gamma   90.00
#
_symmetry.space_group_name_H-M   'P 1'
#
loop_
_entity.id
_entity.type
_entity.pdbx_description
1 polymer ?
#
loop_
_entity_poly.entity_id
_entity_poly.type
_entity_poly.pdbx_seq_one_letter_code
_entity_poly.pdbx_strand_id
1 'polypeptide(L)'
;MNILEFINELFGIENEVSAPILITLLVFITGGLISFVYNRIKSYRQRKDLREIFRVMIKEIIRVCKIKEEQTKRFYPTFTTEHRGHWTLSFTRINYLHTVFELEFHQVFQAFESYINWSCCNQSVKKRAFHKIYSNLDNIKYFEGFIRPDIESFITDFNNHHVKYKKSISNFNEMIDALKFDLQNNLPLIAGRSPMDDYMIETENIWRAWLALDETERVHYKITYDMLIEPTLALNRRPYNLQFTLEMNKYLMDCKTHIIEMENILKRGYLTFKNHSINYRNTRKILEKCIEILK
;
A
#
# COMPACT_ATOMS: atom_id res chain seq x y z
N MET A 1 52.60 -28.81 -54.91
CA MET A 1 53.44 -27.84 -54.20
C MET A 1 53.08 -27.93 -52.73
N ASN A 2 53.97 -28.50 -51.92
CA ASN A 2 53.70 -28.77 -50.51
C ASN A 2 53.69 -27.43 -49.75
N ILE A 3 52.76 -27.21 -48.82
CA ILE A 3 52.64 -25.91 -48.10
C ILE A 3 53.94 -25.57 -47.36
N LEU A 4 54.66 -26.59 -46.87
CA LEU A 4 55.97 -26.45 -46.25
C LEU A 4 57.07 -26.01 -47.24
N GLU A 5 57.09 -26.58 -48.45
CA GLU A 5 58.05 -26.18 -49.50
C GLU A 5 57.83 -24.72 -49.93
N PHE A 6 56.57 -24.31 -50.09
CA PHE A 6 56.24 -22.93 -50.43
C PHE A 6 56.65 -21.92 -49.34
N ILE A 7 56.40 -22.25 -48.06
CA ILE A 7 56.79 -21.38 -46.93
C ILE A 7 58.31 -21.33 -46.79
N ASN A 8 59.01 -22.45 -47.02
CA ASN A 8 60.47 -22.50 -46.97
C ASN A 8 61.11 -21.68 -48.10
N GLU A 9 60.57 -21.75 -49.31
CA GLU A 9 61.03 -20.92 -50.44
C GLU A 9 60.75 -19.43 -50.20
N LEU A 10 59.60 -19.08 -49.62
CA LEU A 10 59.19 -17.69 -49.42
C LEU A 10 59.98 -16.97 -48.31
N PHE A 11 60.40 -17.70 -47.27
CA PHE A 11 61.07 -17.14 -46.09
C PHE A 11 62.55 -17.57 -45.94
N GLY A 12 63.05 -18.48 -46.79
CA GLY A 12 64.44 -18.95 -46.75
C GLY A 12 64.78 -19.79 -45.50
N ILE A 13 63.82 -20.59 -45.03
CA ILE A 13 63.92 -21.34 -43.75
C ILE A 13 63.95 -22.84 -44.03
N GLU A 14 64.80 -23.60 -43.31
CA GLU A 14 64.86 -25.06 -43.41
C GLU A 14 63.60 -25.74 -42.83
N ASN A 15 63.23 -26.90 -43.41
CA ASN A 15 62.04 -27.68 -43.03
C ASN A 15 61.96 -28.01 -41.52
N GLU A 16 63.11 -28.18 -40.86
CA GLU A 16 63.18 -28.48 -39.43
C GLU A 16 62.69 -27.32 -38.54
N VAL A 17 62.71 -26.09 -39.06
CA VAL A 17 62.30 -24.88 -38.34
C VAL A 17 60.86 -24.48 -38.73
N SER A 18 60.47 -24.67 -39.99
CA SER A 18 59.13 -24.29 -40.47
C SER A 18 58.02 -25.22 -39.99
N ALA A 19 58.30 -26.52 -39.83
CA ALA A 19 57.31 -27.47 -39.30
C ALA A 19 56.87 -27.14 -37.84
N PRO A 20 57.78 -26.89 -36.87
CA PRO A 20 57.41 -26.42 -35.53
C PRO A 20 56.63 -25.10 -35.50
N ILE A 21 56.98 -24.15 -36.37
CA ILE A 21 56.27 -22.85 -36.49
C ILE A 21 54.84 -23.09 -36.96
N LEU A 22 54.65 -23.91 -37.99
CA LEU A 22 53.34 -24.20 -38.57
C LEU A 22 52.45 -24.98 -37.60
N ILE A 23 53.02 -25.95 -36.88
CA ILE A 23 52.32 -26.67 -35.80
C ILE A 23 51.91 -25.69 -34.69
N THR A 24 52.81 -24.79 -34.27
CA THR A 24 52.52 -23.80 -33.22
C THR A 24 51.41 -22.83 -33.65
N LEU A 25 51.44 -22.34 -34.89
CA LEU A 25 50.39 -21.52 -35.49
C LEU A 25 49.05 -22.24 -35.52
N LEU A 26 49.03 -23.51 -35.96
CA LEU A 26 47.83 -24.32 -35.97
C LEU A 26 47.27 -24.55 -34.55
N VAL A 27 48.11 -24.87 -33.58
CA VAL A 27 47.71 -25.03 -32.16
C VAL A 27 47.17 -23.72 -31.59
N PHE A 28 47.77 -22.58 -31.92
CA PHE A 28 47.32 -21.28 -31.45
C PHE A 28 45.97 -20.87 -32.07
N ILE A 29 45.82 -21.06 -33.39
CA ILE A 29 44.57 -20.78 -34.11
C ILE A 29 43.45 -21.71 -33.63
N THR A 30 43.71 -23.01 -33.52
CA THR A 30 42.71 -23.99 -33.04
C THR A 30 42.35 -23.77 -31.58
N GLY A 31 43.33 -23.53 -30.71
CA GLY A 31 43.11 -23.18 -29.30
C GLY A 31 42.31 -21.89 -29.13
N GLY A 32 42.59 -20.87 -29.95
CA GLY A 32 41.84 -19.62 -30.00
C GLY A 32 40.39 -19.81 -30.46
N LEU A 33 40.16 -20.58 -31.53
CA LEU A 33 38.83 -20.93 -32.04
C LEU A 33 38.01 -21.72 -31.01
N ILE A 34 38.59 -22.74 -30.38
CA ILE A 34 37.92 -23.54 -29.35
C ILE A 34 37.53 -22.65 -28.16
N SER A 35 38.43 -21.79 -27.70
CA SER A 35 38.16 -20.84 -26.61
C SER A 35 37.05 -19.86 -26.98
N PHE A 36 37.06 -19.35 -28.21
CA PHE A 36 36.02 -18.46 -28.72
C PHE A 36 34.65 -19.13 -28.75
N VAL A 37 34.56 -20.34 -29.31
CA VAL A 37 33.31 -21.12 -29.39
C VAL A 37 32.81 -21.47 -28.00
N TYR A 38 33.68 -21.94 -27.10
CA TYR A 38 33.32 -22.24 -25.72
C TYR A 38 32.77 -21.00 -24.99
N ASN A 39 33.46 -19.86 -25.09
CA ASN A 39 33.00 -18.61 -24.48
C ASN A 39 31.65 -18.16 -25.05
N ARG A 40 31.39 -18.39 -26.35
CA ARG A 40 30.08 -18.10 -26.94
C ARG A 40 28.98 -19.01 -26.43
N ILE A 41 29.22 -20.31 -26.31
CA ILE A 41 28.26 -21.26 -25.75
C ILE A 41 27.98 -20.91 -24.28
N LYS A 42 29.02 -20.65 -23.49
CA LYS A 42 28.91 -20.25 -22.08
C LYS A 42 28.08 -18.99 -21.93
N SER A 43 28.38 -17.94 -22.71
CA SER A 43 27.63 -16.67 -22.67
C SER A 43 26.17 -16.86 -23.09
N TYR A 44 25.90 -17.71 -24.09
CA TYR A 44 24.53 -18.02 -24.50
C TYR A 44 23.73 -18.71 -23.40
N ARG A 45 24.32 -19.71 -22.72
CA ARG A 45 23.68 -20.38 -21.57
C ARG A 45 23.41 -19.41 -20.43
N GLN A 46 24.41 -18.62 -20.02
CA GLN A 46 24.25 -17.61 -18.97
C GLN A 46 23.12 -16.63 -19.26
N ARG A 47 23.00 -16.13 -20.50
CA ARG A 47 21.89 -15.24 -20.91
C ARG A 47 20.55 -15.94 -20.87
N LYS A 48 20.48 -17.22 -21.27
CA LYS A 48 19.25 -18.02 -21.21
C LYS A 48 18.80 -18.21 -19.76
N ASP A 49 19.72 -18.57 -18.88
CA ASP A 49 19.45 -18.77 -17.45
C ASP A 49 19.01 -17.46 -16.80
N LEU A 50 19.67 -16.33 -17.11
CA LEU A 50 19.29 -15.02 -16.62
C LEU A 50 17.87 -14.61 -17.04
N ARG A 51 17.50 -14.86 -18.31
CA ARG A 51 16.12 -14.60 -18.79
C ARG A 51 15.10 -15.44 -18.03
N GLU A 52 15.40 -16.71 -17.77
CA GLU A 52 14.48 -17.59 -17.05
C GLU A 52 14.35 -17.20 -15.58
N ILE A 53 15.47 -16.93 -14.90
CA ILE A 53 15.48 -16.42 -13.52
C ILE A 53 14.66 -15.14 -13.44
N PHE A 54 14.86 -14.18 -14.34
CA PHE A 54 14.07 -12.96 -14.40
C PHE A 54 12.57 -13.26 -14.57
N ARG A 55 12.19 -14.10 -15.53
CA ARG A 55 10.78 -14.48 -15.75
C ARG A 55 10.15 -15.12 -14.51
N VAL A 56 10.87 -16.02 -13.82
CA VAL A 56 10.41 -16.64 -12.57
C VAL A 56 10.18 -15.59 -11.50
N MET A 57 11.12 -14.65 -11.33
CA MET A 57 10.96 -13.57 -10.35
C MET A 57 9.76 -12.67 -10.65
N ILE A 58 9.56 -12.24 -11.90
CA ILE A 58 8.40 -11.40 -12.24
C ILE A 58 7.09 -12.18 -12.03
N LYS A 59 7.02 -13.48 -12.37
CA LYS A 59 5.84 -14.32 -12.09
C LYS A 59 5.53 -14.40 -10.61
N GLU A 60 6.56 -14.49 -9.78
CA GLU A 60 6.39 -14.53 -8.33
C GLU A 60 5.94 -13.17 -7.78
N ILE A 61 6.49 -12.06 -8.29
CA ILE A 61 6.02 -10.70 -7.96
C ILE A 61 4.53 -10.55 -8.34
N ILE A 62 4.12 -11.00 -9.54
CA ILE A 62 2.72 -11.03 -9.98
C ILE A 62 1.83 -11.80 -8.98
N ARG A 63 2.28 -12.97 -8.54
CA ARG A 63 1.56 -13.80 -7.55
C ARG A 63 1.38 -13.05 -6.23
N VAL A 64 2.44 -12.43 -5.71
CA VAL A 64 2.37 -11.67 -4.45
C VAL A 64 1.52 -10.41 -4.60
N CYS A 65 1.59 -9.70 -5.72
CA CYS A 65 0.70 -8.57 -6.01
C CYS A 65 -0.78 -8.98 -5.97
N LYS A 66 -1.13 -10.18 -6.46
CA LYS A 66 -2.50 -10.71 -6.35
C LYS A 66 -2.92 -10.93 -4.90
N ILE A 67 -2.04 -11.49 -4.08
CA ILE A 67 -2.31 -11.72 -2.65
C ILE A 67 -2.54 -10.38 -1.95
N LYS A 68 -1.67 -9.40 -2.20
CA LYS A 68 -1.78 -8.05 -1.64
C LYS A 68 -3.02 -7.30 -2.12
N GLU A 69 -3.37 -7.43 -3.40
CA GLU A 69 -4.63 -6.91 -3.96
C GLU A 69 -5.82 -7.40 -3.13
N GLU A 70 -5.90 -8.71 -2.88
CA GLU A 70 -7.01 -9.31 -2.12
C GLU A 70 -6.99 -8.93 -0.63
N GLN A 71 -5.81 -8.90 0.00
CA GLN A 71 -5.65 -8.46 1.40
C GLN A 71 -6.11 -7.00 1.57
N THR A 72 -5.60 -6.09 0.75
CA THR A 72 -5.98 -4.67 0.78
C THR A 72 -7.45 -4.46 0.42
N LYS A 73 -7.98 -5.24 -0.52
CA LYS A 73 -9.40 -5.20 -0.92
C LYS A 73 -10.36 -5.58 0.19
N ARG A 74 -9.98 -6.54 1.04
CA ARG A 74 -10.75 -6.92 2.24
C ARG A 74 -10.56 -5.93 3.38
N PHE A 75 -9.43 -5.24 3.40
CA PHE A 75 -9.06 -4.36 4.50
C PHE A 75 -9.69 -2.97 4.41
N TYR A 76 -9.63 -2.27 3.27
CA TYR A 76 -10.15 -0.90 3.19
C TYR A 76 -11.65 -0.75 3.54
N PRO A 77 -12.55 -1.74 3.32
CA PRO A 77 -13.94 -1.65 3.77
C PRO A 77 -14.11 -1.62 5.29
N THR A 78 -13.06 -1.93 6.06
CA THR A 78 -13.09 -1.85 7.54
C THR A 78 -12.93 -0.44 8.08
N PHE A 79 -12.64 0.55 7.23
CA PHE A 79 -12.61 1.96 7.61
C PHE A 79 -14.03 2.55 7.65
N THR A 80 -14.81 2.11 8.63
CA THR A 80 -16.18 2.57 8.86
C THR A 80 -16.38 2.92 10.32
N THR A 81 -17.44 3.68 10.60
CA THR A 81 -17.83 4.03 11.96
C THR A 81 -18.33 2.85 12.78
N GLU A 82 -18.71 1.75 12.11
CA GLU A 82 -19.25 0.53 12.72
C GLU A 82 -18.14 -0.45 13.15
N HIS A 83 -16.88 -0.21 12.78
CA HIS A 83 -15.79 -1.12 13.07
C HIS A 83 -15.45 -1.14 14.57
N ARG A 84 -15.44 -2.34 15.17
CA ARG A 84 -15.30 -2.54 16.63
C ARG A 84 -13.98 -3.17 17.08
N GLY A 85 -12.94 -3.14 16.25
CA GLY A 85 -11.67 -3.79 16.56
C GLY A 85 -10.45 -2.97 16.17
N HIS A 86 -9.28 -3.61 16.26
CA HIS A 86 -8.04 -3.03 15.75
C HIS A 86 -7.96 -3.17 14.23
N TRP A 87 -7.53 -2.11 13.55
CA TRP A 87 -7.16 -2.19 12.15
C TRP A 87 -5.83 -2.92 12.02
N THR A 88 -5.89 -4.17 11.53
CA THR A 88 -4.71 -5.00 11.30
C THR A 88 -4.66 -5.40 9.84
N LEU A 89 -3.59 -4.99 9.16
CA LEU A 89 -3.31 -5.41 7.79
C LEU A 89 -2.18 -6.44 7.82
N SER A 90 -2.50 -7.69 7.46
CA SER A 90 -1.48 -8.72 7.27
C SER A 90 -0.60 -8.35 6.07
N PHE A 91 0.69 -8.17 6.32
CA PHE A 91 1.64 -7.72 5.31
C PHE A 91 2.54 -8.88 4.85
N THR A 92 2.33 -9.35 3.63
CA THR A 92 3.27 -10.27 2.98
C THR A 92 4.38 -9.46 2.29
N ARG A 93 5.65 -9.83 2.40
CA ARG A 93 6.74 -9.14 1.67
C ARG A 93 6.82 -9.62 0.22
N ILE A 94 7.17 -8.72 -0.70
CA ILE A 94 7.50 -9.08 -2.08
C ILE A 94 9.00 -9.41 -2.15
N ASN A 95 9.39 -10.61 -1.71
CA ASN A 95 10.80 -10.98 -1.51
C ASN A 95 11.68 -10.74 -2.75
N TYR A 96 11.20 -11.13 -3.94
CA TYR A 96 11.97 -11.00 -5.17
C TYR A 96 12.03 -9.58 -5.75
N LEU A 97 11.27 -8.62 -5.20
CA LEU A 97 11.33 -7.24 -5.67
C LEU A 97 12.74 -6.66 -5.46
N HIS A 98 13.33 -6.90 -4.29
CA HIS A 98 14.70 -6.47 -3.98
C HIS A 98 15.71 -7.15 -4.92
N THR A 99 15.60 -8.46 -5.07
CA THR A 99 16.49 -9.26 -5.92
C THR A 99 16.47 -8.83 -7.38
N VAL A 100 15.31 -8.44 -7.93
CA VAL A 100 15.24 -7.94 -9.31
C VAL A 100 16.00 -6.62 -9.49
N PHE A 101 16.08 -5.77 -8.45
CA PHE A 101 16.86 -4.54 -8.49
C PHE A 101 18.35 -4.74 -8.20
N GLU A 102 18.72 -5.84 -7.53
CA GLU A 102 20.13 -6.26 -7.40
C GLU A 102 20.67 -6.83 -8.72
N LEU A 103 19.81 -7.43 -9.54
CA LEU A 103 20.20 -7.76 -10.91
C LEU A 103 20.44 -6.47 -11.69
N GLU A 104 21.66 -6.30 -12.20
CA GLU A 104 22.00 -5.16 -13.03
C GLU A 104 21.07 -5.09 -14.25
N PHE A 105 20.29 -3.99 -14.33
CA PHE A 105 19.36 -3.73 -15.43
C PHE A 105 20.02 -3.97 -16.80
N HIS A 106 21.25 -3.50 -16.97
CA HIS A 106 21.98 -3.62 -18.23
C HIS A 106 22.24 -5.08 -18.61
N GLN A 107 22.65 -5.92 -17.66
CA GLN A 107 22.91 -7.34 -17.89
C GLN A 107 21.63 -8.09 -18.28
N VAL A 108 20.52 -7.83 -17.58
CA VAL A 108 19.22 -8.44 -17.88
C VAL A 108 18.72 -7.95 -19.24
N PHE A 109 18.79 -6.65 -19.51
CA PHE A 109 18.36 -6.08 -20.79
C PHE A 109 19.17 -6.66 -21.96
N GLN A 110 20.49 -6.74 -21.87
CA GLN A 110 21.33 -7.36 -22.92
C GLN A 110 20.99 -8.83 -23.16
N ALA A 111 20.67 -9.57 -22.09
CA ALA A 111 20.24 -10.96 -22.21
C ALA A 111 18.92 -11.08 -22.99
N PHE A 112 17.99 -10.14 -22.83
CA PHE A 112 16.75 -10.07 -23.62
C PHE A 112 16.97 -9.49 -25.02
N GLU A 113 17.77 -8.44 -25.18
CA GLU A 113 18.01 -7.77 -26.45
C GLU A 113 18.61 -8.72 -27.49
N SER A 114 19.59 -9.53 -27.10
CA SER A 114 20.16 -10.55 -27.99
C SER A 114 19.15 -11.58 -28.48
N TYR A 115 18.11 -11.87 -27.71
CA TYR A 115 17.00 -12.75 -28.11
C TYR A 115 15.94 -11.99 -28.95
N ILE A 116 15.67 -10.74 -28.59
CA ILE A 116 14.70 -9.87 -29.29
C ILE A 116 15.18 -9.55 -30.70
N ASN A 117 16.45 -9.23 -30.88
CA ASN A 117 17.04 -8.88 -32.18
C ASN A 117 17.08 -10.09 -33.13
N TRP A 118 17.02 -11.31 -32.61
CA TRP A 118 16.86 -12.54 -33.41
C TRP A 118 15.42 -12.74 -33.91
N SER A 119 14.41 -12.09 -33.30
CA SER A 119 13.06 -12.09 -33.84
C SER A 119 12.88 -10.93 -34.83
N CYS A 120 12.57 -11.26 -36.09
CA CYS A 120 12.41 -10.27 -37.16
C CYS A 120 11.17 -9.37 -37.00
N CYS A 121 10.20 -9.78 -36.17
CA CYS A 121 8.95 -9.07 -35.93
C CYS A 121 8.82 -8.65 -34.45
N ASN A 122 8.22 -7.48 -34.18
CA ASN A 122 7.84 -6.97 -32.84
C ASN A 122 8.99 -6.55 -31.89
N GLN A 123 10.18 -6.25 -32.39
CA GLN A 123 11.32 -5.83 -31.57
C GLN A 123 11.01 -4.59 -30.70
N SER A 124 10.38 -3.57 -31.28
CA SER A 124 10.00 -2.34 -30.57
C SER A 124 9.00 -2.61 -29.44
N VAL A 125 8.03 -3.50 -29.67
CA VAL A 125 7.03 -3.91 -28.69
C VAL A 125 7.68 -4.66 -27.52
N LYS A 126 8.59 -5.60 -27.81
CA LYS A 126 9.32 -6.34 -26.78
C LYS A 126 10.23 -5.44 -25.94
N LYS A 127 10.98 -4.53 -26.56
CA LYS A 127 11.78 -3.52 -25.83
C LYS A 127 10.90 -2.67 -24.92
N ARG A 128 9.76 -2.17 -25.43
CA ARG A 128 8.81 -1.39 -24.64
C ARG A 128 8.23 -2.19 -23.47
N ALA A 129 7.86 -3.45 -23.67
CA ALA A 129 7.37 -4.34 -22.62
C ALA A 129 8.41 -4.53 -21.51
N PHE A 130 9.69 -4.71 -21.87
CA PHE A 130 10.77 -4.82 -20.89
C PHE A 130 10.90 -3.57 -20.02
N HIS A 131 10.98 -2.38 -20.63
CA HIS A 131 11.03 -1.13 -19.87
C HIS A 131 9.78 -0.93 -19.01
N LYS A 132 8.61 -1.35 -19.52
CA LYS A 132 7.35 -1.26 -18.78
C LYS A 132 7.35 -2.17 -17.54
N ILE A 133 8.00 -3.34 -17.58
CA ILE A 133 8.20 -4.17 -16.40
C ILE A 133 8.96 -3.39 -15.33
N TYR A 134 10.15 -2.89 -15.63
CA TYR A 134 10.97 -2.15 -14.65
C TYR A 134 10.25 -0.93 -14.09
N SER A 135 9.61 -0.12 -14.94
CA SER A 135 8.80 1.02 -14.48
C SER A 135 7.69 0.61 -13.50
N ASN A 136 7.06 -0.55 -13.71
CA ASN A 136 6.04 -1.05 -12.79
C ASN A 136 6.64 -1.64 -11.50
N LEU A 137 7.82 -2.24 -11.56
CA LEU A 137 8.54 -2.69 -10.37
C LEU A 137 8.95 -1.51 -9.48
N ASP A 138 9.42 -0.41 -10.09
CA ASP A 138 9.74 0.82 -9.37
C ASP A 138 8.49 1.40 -8.69
N ASN A 139 7.37 1.44 -9.41
CA ASN A 139 6.10 1.86 -8.83
C ASN A 139 5.69 0.98 -7.64
N ILE A 140 5.79 -0.35 -7.75
CA ILE A 140 5.51 -1.23 -6.61
C ILE A 140 6.44 -0.91 -5.44
N LYS A 141 7.75 -0.79 -5.69
CA LYS A 141 8.74 -0.49 -4.65
C LYS A 141 8.41 0.81 -3.93
N TYR A 142 8.02 1.84 -4.69
CA TYR A 142 7.54 3.10 -4.13
C TYR A 142 6.32 2.88 -3.23
N PHE A 143 5.25 2.25 -3.72
CA PHE A 143 4.02 2.03 -2.94
C PHE A 143 4.23 1.16 -1.70
N GLU A 144 5.06 0.12 -1.79
CA GLU A 144 5.42 -0.73 -0.65
C GLU A 144 6.06 0.09 0.49
N GLY A 145 6.75 1.18 0.15
CA GLY A 145 7.34 2.11 1.13
C GLY A 145 6.30 2.91 1.93
N PHE A 146 5.10 3.13 1.39
CA PHE A 146 4.07 3.97 2.02
C PHE A 146 3.03 3.20 2.83
N ILE A 147 2.84 1.90 2.59
CA ILE A 147 1.77 1.15 3.28
C ILE A 147 1.87 1.20 4.80
N ARG A 148 3.09 1.01 5.33
CA ARG A 148 3.33 1.05 6.77
C ARG A 148 3.17 2.47 7.34
N PRO A 149 3.82 3.50 6.78
CA PRO A 149 3.56 4.89 7.17
C PRO A 149 2.08 5.28 7.12
N ASP A 150 1.36 4.88 6.07
CA ASP A 150 -0.06 5.23 5.88
C ASP A 150 -0.94 4.61 6.97
N ILE A 151 -0.71 3.33 7.33
CA ILE A 151 -1.49 2.70 8.41
C ILE A 151 -1.14 3.32 9.77
N GLU A 152 0.14 3.57 10.04
CA GLU A 152 0.60 4.17 11.31
C GLU A 152 0.05 5.60 11.47
N SER A 153 0.09 6.40 10.42
CA SER A 153 -0.49 7.75 10.38
C SER A 153 -2.00 7.71 10.61
N PHE A 154 -2.72 6.85 9.88
CA PHE A 154 -4.17 6.69 10.05
C PHE A 154 -4.55 6.33 11.50
N ILE A 155 -3.89 5.32 12.08
CA ILE A 155 -4.19 4.87 13.45
C ILE A 155 -3.89 5.98 14.45
N THR A 156 -2.76 6.67 14.28
CA THR A 156 -2.35 7.77 15.18
C THR A 156 -3.35 8.92 15.13
N ASP A 157 -3.71 9.37 13.94
CA ASP A 157 -4.66 10.49 13.77
C ASP A 157 -6.04 10.12 14.30
N PHE A 158 -6.54 8.93 13.98
CA PHE A 158 -7.83 8.46 14.47
C PHE A 158 -7.85 8.38 16.00
N ASN A 159 -6.83 7.78 16.61
CA ASN A 159 -6.73 7.64 18.07
C ASN A 159 -6.62 9.00 18.75
N ASN A 160 -5.87 9.95 18.18
CA ASN A 160 -5.76 11.30 18.71
C ASN A 160 -7.12 11.99 18.80
N HIS A 161 -7.95 11.89 17.76
CA HIS A 161 -9.31 12.45 17.78
C HIS A 161 -10.25 11.65 18.68
N HIS A 162 -10.11 10.33 18.75
CA HIS A 162 -10.90 9.49 19.65
C HIS A 162 -10.64 9.81 21.12
N VAL A 163 -9.39 10.05 21.51
CA VAL A 163 -9.03 10.47 22.88
C VAL A 163 -9.62 11.84 23.19
N LYS A 164 -9.51 12.80 22.26
CA LYS A 164 -10.11 14.13 22.44
C LYS A 164 -11.63 14.06 22.56
N TYR A 165 -12.29 13.24 21.72
CA TYR A 165 -13.73 12.99 21.81
C TYR A 165 -14.15 12.44 23.18
N LYS A 166 -13.44 11.42 23.70
CA LYS A 166 -13.69 10.88 25.04
C LYS A 166 -13.56 11.94 26.12
N LYS A 167 -12.54 12.80 26.02
CA LYS A 167 -12.37 13.93 26.94
C LYS A 167 -13.53 14.92 26.84
N SER A 168 -13.98 15.25 25.63
CA SER A 168 -15.14 16.14 25.42
C SER A 168 -16.43 15.57 26.02
N ILE A 169 -16.66 14.25 25.91
CA ILE A 169 -17.79 13.59 26.60
C ILE A 169 -17.65 13.72 28.12
N SER A 170 -16.46 13.47 28.68
CA SER A 170 -16.24 13.62 30.13
C SER A 170 -16.58 15.03 30.60
N ASN A 171 -16.06 16.05 29.90
CA ASN A 171 -16.35 17.45 30.21
C ASN A 171 -17.84 17.78 30.09
N PHE A 172 -18.54 17.21 29.10
CA PHE A 172 -19.98 17.36 28.94
C PHE A 172 -20.73 16.74 30.13
N ASN A 173 -20.36 15.54 30.55
CA ASN A 173 -20.98 14.87 31.70
C ASN A 173 -20.75 15.65 33.00
N GLU A 174 -19.53 16.12 33.25
CA GLU A 174 -19.20 16.97 34.41
C GLU A 174 -20.05 18.24 34.45
N MET A 175 -20.26 18.88 33.29
CA MET A 175 -21.10 20.07 33.17
C MET A 175 -22.58 19.76 33.48
N ILE A 176 -23.10 18.62 33.00
CA ILE A 176 -24.47 18.18 33.31
C ILE A 176 -24.63 17.88 34.81
N ASP A 177 -23.65 17.24 35.44
CA ASP A 177 -23.71 16.94 36.87
C ASP A 177 -23.66 18.21 37.73
N ALA A 178 -22.85 19.20 37.34
CA ALA A 178 -22.84 20.52 37.97
C ALA A 178 -24.20 21.23 37.83
N LEU A 179 -24.79 21.23 36.62
CA LEU A 179 -26.11 21.83 36.40
C LEU A 179 -27.20 21.17 37.25
N LYS A 180 -27.19 19.83 37.38
CA LYS A 180 -28.16 19.11 38.23
C LYS A 180 -28.04 19.53 39.70
N PHE A 181 -26.81 19.70 40.19
CA PHE A 181 -26.56 20.15 41.57
C PHE A 181 -27.06 21.57 41.81
N ASP A 182 -26.79 22.50 40.89
CA ASP A 182 -27.21 23.90 41.00
C ASP A 182 -28.74 24.07 40.91
N LEU A 183 -29.40 23.25 40.08
CA LEU A 183 -30.87 23.24 39.94
C LEU A 183 -31.57 22.66 41.17
N GLN A 184 -31.02 21.61 41.80
CA GLN A 184 -31.59 21.03 43.03
C GLN A 184 -31.62 22.02 44.20
N ASN A 185 -30.67 22.96 44.25
CA ASN A 185 -30.55 23.93 45.33
C ASN A 185 -31.45 25.17 45.16
N ASN A 186 -32.09 25.37 44.00
CA ASN A 186 -32.74 26.64 43.65
C ASN A 186 -34.19 26.53 43.13
N LEU A 187 -34.87 25.39 43.23
CA LEU A 187 -36.23 25.26 42.68
C LEU A 187 -37.31 25.87 43.59
N PRO A 188 -38.02 26.94 43.17
CA PRO A 188 -39.32 27.25 43.76
C PRO A 188 -40.35 26.26 43.22
N LEU A 189 -41.11 25.64 44.12
CA LEU A 189 -42.31 24.88 43.81
C LEU A 189 -43.33 25.79 43.11
N ILE A 190 -43.38 25.77 41.77
CA ILE A 190 -44.46 26.44 41.02
C ILE A 190 -45.23 25.38 40.24
N ALA A 191 -46.54 25.32 40.50
CA ALA A 191 -47.48 24.48 39.79
C ALA A 191 -47.77 25.07 38.40
N GLY A 192 -47.31 24.38 37.37
CA GLY A 192 -47.57 24.68 35.96
C GLY A 192 -46.40 24.22 35.08
N ARG A 193 -46.68 23.42 34.05
CA ARG A 193 -45.68 22.85 33.15
C ARG A 193 -44.94 23.98 32.41
N SER A 194 -43.71 24.26 32.83
CA SER A 194 -42.86 25.31 32.28
C SER A 194 -42.05 24.80 31.08
N PRO A 195 -41.54 25.69 30.21
CA PRO A 195 -40.59 25.31 29.15
C PRO A 195 -39.34 24.59 29.68
N MET A 196 -38.95 24.86 30.95
CA MET A 196 -37.88 24.14 31.63
C MET A 196 -38.27 22.69 31.95
N ASP A 197 -39.50 22.45 32.40
CA ASP A 197 -40.00 21.10 32.68
C ASP A 197 -40.04 20.25 31.41
N ASP A 198 -40.52 20.82 30.30
CA ASP A 198 -40.52 20.14 29.01
C ASP A 198 -39.10 19.82 28.52
N TYR A 199 -38.18 20.76 28.68
CA TYR A 199 -36.77 20.55 28.34
C TYR A 199 -36.14 19.44 29.19
N MET A 200 -36.42 19.42 30.50
CA MET A 200 -35.88 18.43 31.44
C MET A 200 -36.43 17.03 31.14
N ILE A 201 -37.73 16.89 30.85
CA ILE A 201 -38.35 15.61 30.47
C ILE A 201 -37.72 15.06 29.18
N GLU A 202 -37.58 15.89 28.14
CA GLU A 202 -36.99 15.49 26.86
C GLU A 202 -35.51 15.10 27.02
N THR A 203 -34.77 15.86 27.82
CA THR A 203 -33.37 15.54 28.17
C THR A 203 -33.31 14.19 28.89
N GLU A 204 -34.14 13.99 29.92
CA GLU A 204 -34.18 12.73 30.66
C GLU A 204 -34.51 11.53 29.76
N ASN A 205 -35.43 11.70 28.79
CA ASN A 205 -35.76 10.67 27.83
C ASN A 205 -34.54 10.27 26.96
N ILE A 206 -33.76 11.25 26.48
CA ILE A 206 -32.50 10.99 25.74
C ILE A 206 -31.52 10.20 26.61
N TRP A 207 -31.32 10.65 27.85
CA TRP A 207 -30.41 9.99 28.79
C TRP A 207 -30.86 8.57 29.14
N ARG A 208 -32.14 8.35 29.40
CA ARG A 208 -32.71 7.02 29.68
C ARG A 208 -32.53 6.09 28.48
N ALA A 209 -32.76 6.58 27.27
CA ALA A 209 -32.56 5.79 26.05
C ALA A 209 -31.10 5.35 25.88
N TRP A 210 -30.14 6.25 26.15
CA TRP A 210 -28.73 5.91 26.10
C TRP A 210 -28.29 4.99 27.25
N LEU A 211 -28.78 5.22 28.48
CA LEU A 211 -28.48 4.39 29.65
C LEU A 211 -29.08 2.99 29.57
N ALA A 212 -30.18 2.81 28.83
CA ALA A 212 -30.76 1.51 28.56
C ALA A 212 -29.89 0.61 27.67
N LEU A 213 -28.89 1.18 26.98
CA LEU A 213 -27.91 0.41 26.22
C LEU A 213 -26.92 -0.29 27.15
N ASP A 214 -26.47 -1.47 26.70
CA ASP A 214 -25.38 -2.19 27.35
C ASP A 214 -24.09 -1.36 27.39
N GLU A 215 -23.27 -1.59 28.42
CA GLU A 215 -22.04 -0.82 28.61
C GLU A 215 -21.08 -0.91 27.41
N THR A 216 -21.00 -2.08 26.78
CA THR A 216 -20.20 -2.33 25.57
C THR A 216 -20.66 -1.50 24.36
N GLU A 217 -21.95 -1.17 24.27
CA GLU A 217 -22.51 -0.30 23.25
C GLU A 217 -22.27 1.18 23.59
N ARG A 218 -22.42 1.55 24.87
CA ARG A 218 -22.19 2.93 25.35
C ARG A 218 -20.74 3.39 25.22
N VAL A 219 -19.77 2.49 25.32
CA VAL A 219 -18.35 2.86 25.10
C VAL A 219 -18.03 3.08 23.62
N HIS A 220 -18.91 2.68 22.70
CA HIS A 220 -18.71 2.93 21.28
C HIS A 220 -18.99 4.39 20.94
N TYR A 221 -17.96 5.06 20.42
CA TYR A 221 -18.01 6.51 20.15
C TYR A 221 -19.20 6.96 19.28
N LYS A 222 -19.49 6.24 18.19
CA LYS A 222 -20.57 6.58 17.24
C LYS A 222 -21.95 6.40 17.85
N ILE A 223 -22.18 5.31 18.58
CA ILE A 223 -23.45 5.05 19.27
C ILE A 223 -23.73 6.14 20.29
N THR A 224 -22.75 6.49 21.12
CA THR A 224 -22.91 7.57 22.08
C THR A 224 -23.14 8.93 21.40
N TYR A 225 -22.49 9.18 20.27
CA TYR A 225 -22.78 10.39 19.50
C TYR A 225 -24.24 10.41 19.01
N ASP A 226 -24.70 9.34 18.36
CA ASP A 226 -26.01 9.26 17.73
C ASP A 226 -27.17 9.22 18.75
N MET A 227 -26.94 8.61 19.92
CA MET A 227 -27.98 8.37 20.93
C MET A 227 -28.02 9.43 22.05
N LEU A 228 -26.91 10.12 22.30
CA LEU A 228 -26.80 11.11 23.38
C LEU A 228 -26.46 12.51 22.86
N ILE A 229 -25.35 12.66 22.13
CA ILE A 229 -24.81 13.98 21.77
C ILE A 229 -25.68 14.68 20.73
N GLU A 230 -25.97 14.03 19.61
CA GLU A 230 -26.75 14.62 18.51
C GLU A 230 -28.21 14.93 18.91
N PRO A 231 -28.94 14.05 19.61
CA PRO A 231 -30.26 14.37 20.12
C PRO A 231 -30.26 15.55 21.08
N THR A 232 -29.27 15.66 21.97
CA THR A 232 -29.16 16.79 22.91
C THR A 232 -28.85 18.10 22.16
N LEU A 233 -27.97 18.08 21.16
CA LEU A 233 -27.75 19.23 20.27
C LEU A 233 -29.03 19.67 19.56
N ALA A 234 -29.82 18.71 19.06
CA ALA A 234 -31.08 19.00 18.40
C ALA A 234 -32.09 19.62 19.37
N LEU A 235 -32.16 19.11 20.60
CA LEU A 235 -33.01 19.66 21.65
C LEU A 235 -32.62 21.10 22.00
N ASN A 236 -31.32 21.40 22.12
CA ASN A 236 -30.82 22.73 22.46
C ASN A 236 -31.10 23.80 21.40
N ARG A 237 -31.43 23.40 20.17
CA ARG A 237 -31.82 24.32 19.08
C ARG A 237 -33.29 24.72 19.14
N ARG A 238 -34.10 24.02 19.93
CA ARG A 238 -35.51 24.38 20.13
C ARG A 238 -35.59 25.70 20.93
N PRO A 239 -36.62 26.53 20.71
CA PRO A 239 -36.70 27.88 21.27
C PRO A 239 -37.19 27.88 22.73
N TYR A 240 -36.50 27.16 23.62
CA TYR A 240 -36.80 27.16 25.05
C TYR A 240 -36.26 28.42 25.77
N ASN A 241 -35.43 29.24 25.11
CA ASN A 241 -34.80 30.46 25.66
C ASN A 241 -34.03 30.23 26.98
N LEU A 242 -33.41 29.06 27.13
CA LEU A 242 -32.68 28.67 28.32
C LEU A 242 -31.20 29.02 28.18
N GLN A 243 -30.68 29.91 29.01
CA GLN A 243 -29.30 30.42 28.88
C GLN A 243 -28.24 29.30 29.00
N PHE A 244 -28.47 28.31 29.85
CA PHE A 244 -27.53 27.19 30.06
C PHE A 244 -27.38 26.28 28.82
N THR A 245 -28.34 26.29 27.87
CA THR A 245 -28.21 25.47 26.64
C THR A 245 -27.14 26.03 25.72
N LEU A 246 -26.82 27.32 25.80
CA LEU A 246 -25.70 27.93 25.09
C LEU A 246 -24.36 27.41 25.60
N GLU A 247 -24.21 27.32 26.92
CA GLU A 247 -23.01 26.77 27.55
C GLU A 247 -22.87 25.27 27.24
N MET A 248 -23.97 24.52 27.32
CA MET A 248 -23.99 23.10 26.98
C MET A 248 -23.63 22.83 25.52
N ASN A 249 -24.12 23.68 24.60
CA ASN A 249 -23.80 23.57 23.18
C ASN A 249 -22.30 23.66 22.90
N LYS A 250 -21.54 24.40 23.71
CA LYS A 250 -20.07 24.46 23.57
C LYS A 250 -19.45 23.06 23.68
N TYR A 251 -19.79 22.33 24.73
CA TYR A 251 -19.27 20.97 24.98
C TYR A 251 -19.75 19.95 23.95
N LEU A 252 -21.03 20.03 23.59
CA LEU A 252 -21.62 19.13 22.59
C LEU A 252 -21.04 19.37 21.18
N MET A 253 -20.77 20.64 20.82
CA MET A 253 -20.15 20.96 19.53
C MET A 253 -18.69 20.51 19.46
N ASP A 254 -17.95 20.53 20.58
CA ASP A 254 -16.61 19.93 20.64
C ASP A 254 -16.67 18.42 20.38
N CYS A 255 -17.62 17.71 20.99
CA CYS A 255 -17.87 16.29 20.72
C CYS A 255 -18.15 16.05 19.23
N LYS A 256 -19.07 16.82 18.64
CA LYS A 256 -19.43 16.75 17.22
C LYS A 256 -18.23 16.98 16.30
N THR A 257 -17.40 17.96 16.62
CA THR A 257 -16.22 18.30 15.82
C THR A 257 -15.26 17.11 15.74
N HIS A 258 -14.98 16.45 16.87
CA HIS A 258 -14.08 15.29 16.87
C HIS A 258 -14.65 14.07 16.16
N ILE A 259 -15.97 13.84 16.20
CA ILE A 259 -16.62 12.80 15.41
C ILE A 259 -16.48 13.05 13.90
N ILE A 260 -16.75 14.28 13.46
CA ILE A 260 -16.59 14.64 12.04
C ILE A 260 -15.15 14.41 11.57
N GLU A 261 -14.15 14.77 12.39
CA GLU A 261 -12.75 14.52 12.05
C GLU A 261 -12.42 13.02 11.98
N MET A 262 -12.96 12.21 12.90
CA MET A 262 -12.82 10.75 12.85
C MET A 262 -13.44 10.16 11.58
N GLU A 263 -14.63 10.61 11.19
CA GLU A 263 -15.29 10.20 9.94
C GLU A 263 -14.48 10.60 8.70
N ASN A 264 -13.90 11.81 8.69
CA ASN A 264 -13.00 12.26 7.63
C ASN A 264 -11.72 11.40 7.55
N ILE A 265 -11.15 11.03 8.69
CA ILE A 265 -9.98 10.15 8.77
C ILE A 265 -10.33 8.75 8.22
N LEU A 266 -11.48 8.18 8.60
CA LEU A 266 -11.97 6.90 8.05
C LEU A 266 -12.14 6.97 6.53
N LYS A 267 -12.75 8.03 6.01
CA LYS A 267 -12.92 8.24 4.56
C LYS A 267 -11.57 8.34 3.84
N ARG A 268 -10.59 9.06 4.40
CA ARG A 268 -9.24 9.14 3.84
C ARG A 268 -8.55 7.78 3.85
N GLY A 269 -8.61 7.05 4.97
CA GLY A 269 -8.08 5.69 5.09
C GLY A 269 -8.67 4.75 4.03
N TYR A 270 -10.00 4.75 3.88
CA TYR A 270 -10.69 4.00 2.83
C TYR A 270 -10.11 4.30 1.44
N LEU A 271 -10.01 5.57 1.06
CA LEU A 271 -9.55 5.97 -0.27
C LEU A 271 -8.08 5.59 -0.50
N THR A 272 -7.21 5.81 0.48
CA THR A 272 -5.78 5.46 0.40
C THR A 272 -5.60 3.97 0.17
N PHE A 273 -6.21 3.11 0.98
CA PHE A 273 -6.04 1.67 0.85
C PHE A 273 -6.79 1.07 -0.35
N LYS A 274 -7.88 1.71 -0.80
CA LYS A 274 -8.51 1.39 -2.09
C LYS A 274 -7.56 1.69 -3.26
N ASN A 275 -6.84 2.80 -3.22
CA ASN A 275 -5.84 3.14 -4.23
C ASN A 275 -4.69 2.13 -4.22
N HIS A 276 -4.19 1.73 -3.06
CA HIS A 276 -3.19 0.66 -2.95
C HIS A 276 -3.65 -0.64 -3.63
N SER A 277 -4.89 -1.08 -3.35
CA SER A 277 -5.48 -2.26 -3.99
C SER A 277 -5.55 -2.13 -5.51
N ILE A 278 -6.00 -0.98 -6.02
CA ILE A 278 -6.08 -0.69 -7.45
C ILE A 278 -4.69 -0.72 -8.10
N ASN A 279 -3.68 -0.17 -7.42
CA ASN A 279 -2.30 -0.15 -7.92
C ASN A 279 -1.74 -1.57 -8.05
N TYR A 280 -1.93 -2.43 -7.05
CA TYR A 280 -1.53 -3.84 -7.16
C TYR A 280 -2.21 -4.54 -8.33
N ARG A 281 -3.53 -4.35 -8.49
CA ARG A 281 -4.29 -4.94 -9.59
C ARG A 281 -3.76 -4.48 -10.96
N ASN A 282 -3.56 -3.19 -11.12
CA ASN A 282 -3.13 -2.59 -12.39
C ASN A 282 -1.71 -3.05 -12.73
N THR A 283 -0.79 -2.99 -11.78
CA THR A 283 0.57 -3.47 -11.98
C THR A 283 0.59 -4.95 -12.33
N ARG A 284 -0.14 -5.79 -11.59
CA ARG A 284 -0.25 -7.22 -11.87
C ARG A 284 -0.67 -7.48 -13.32
N LYS A 285 -1.76 -6.86 -13.78
CA LYS A 285 -2.26 -6.99 -15.15
C LYS A 285 -1.24 -6.53 -16.20
N ILE A 286 -0.51 -5.46 -15.93
CA ILE A 286 0.51 -4.95 -16.86
C ILE A 286 1.70 -5.92 -16.92
N LEU A 287 2.18 -6.41 -15.77
CA LEU A 287 3.28 -7.36 -15.70
C LEU A 287 2.93 -8.70 -16.37
N GLU A 288 1.72 -9.22 -16.15
CA GLU A 288 1.20 -10.43 -16.83
C GLU A 288 1.32 -10.28 -18.36
N LYS A 289 0.79 -9.19 -18.91
CA LYS A 289 0.86 -8.89 -20.36
C LYS A 289 2.30 -8.71 -20.85
N CYS A 290 3.15 -8.01 -20.09
CA CYS A 290 4.53 -7.77 -20.51
C CYS A 290 5.37 -9.05 -20.52
N ILE A 291 5.17 -9.96 -19.55
CA ILE A 291 5.81 -11.28 -19.58
C ILE A 291 5.37 -12.06 -20.83
N GLU A 292 4.08 -12.05 -21.17
CA GLU A 292 3.57 -12.74 -22.36
C GLU A 292 4.20 -12.22 -23.65
N ILE A 293 4.35 -10.91 -23.80
CA ILE A 293 5.04 -10.30 -24.94
C ILE A 293 6.51 -10.71 -25.00
N LEU A 294 7.15 -10.87 -23.84
CA LEU A 294 8.56 -11.26 -23.74
C LEU A 294 8.78 -12.77 -23.85
N LYS A 295 7.74 -13.61 -23.94
CA LYS A 295 7.87 -15.05 -24.17
C LYS A 295 8.52 -15.32 -25.53
#